data_AF-M5JYX8-F1
#
_entry.id   AF-M5JYX8-F1
#
_cell.length_a   1.000
_cell.length_b   1.000
_cell.length_c   1.000
_cell.angle_alpha   90.00
_cell.angle_beta   90.00
_cell.angle_gamma   90.00
#
_symmetry.space_group_name_H-M   'P 1'
#
loop_
_entity.id
_entity.type
_entity.pdbx_description
1 polymer ?
#
loop_
_entity_poly.entity_id
_entity_poly.type
_entity_poly.pdbx_seq_one_letter_code
_entity_poly.pdbx_strand_id
1 'polypeptide(L)'
;MSNEATISTDMIEDRLRNEFWRAILKPMYEITGDSDDYQFSGSIVARSIGSIQIGATSFNSQRYTRARKLIAKSGLNHYVLQLITGGDLHGDFNGVDVEAKQGDIVVIDLSQTVESHASNGSRITG
;
A
#
# COMPACT_ATOMS: atom_id res chain seq x y z
N MET A 1 16.86 0.78 21.60
CA MET A 1 16.87 -0.02 20.36
C MET A 1 15.91 0.65 19.39
N SER A 2 16.33 1.01 18.17
CA SER A 2 15.41 1.63 17.22
C SER A 2 14.40 0.58 16.76
N ASN A 3 13.11 0.85 16.99
CA ASN A 3 12.00 -0.05 16.65
C ASN A 3 11.49 0.24 15.23
N GLU A 4 12.45 0.35 14.30
CA GLU A 4 12.26 0.86 12.94
C GLU A 4 12.66 -0.22 11.94
N ALA A 5 11.78 -0.47 10.97
CA ALA A 5 11.97 -1.40 9.88
C ALA A 5 12.05 -0.62 8.56
N THR A 6 13.11 -0.87 7.78
CA THR A 6 13.31 -0.29 6.46
C THR A 6 13.31 -1.37 5.40
N ILE A 7 12.47 -1.19 4.40
CA ILE A 7 12.30 -2.08 3.25
C ILE A 7 12.45 -1.23 1.99
N SER A 8 13.22 -1.70 1.00
CA SER A 8 13.35 -1.02 -0.29
C SER A 8 13.62 -2.03 -1.39
N THR A 9 13.00 -1.81 -2.56
CA THR A 9 13.29 -2.58 -3.78
C THR A 9 14.72 -2.38 -4.27
N ASP A 10 15.37 -1.27 -3.92
CA ASP A 10 16.74 -0.97 -4.33
C ASP A 10 17.77 -1.93 -3.71
N MET A 11 17.40 -2.58 -2.59
CA MET A 11 18.21 -3.60 -1.93
C MET A 11 18.01 -5.01 -2.52
N ILE A 12 17.17 -5.14 -3.54
CA ILE A 12 16.74 -6.42 -4.13
C ILE A 12 17.19 -6.47 -5.59
N GLU A 13 17.71 -7.62 -6.02
CA GLU A 13 18.02 -7.89 -7.42
C GLU A 13 16.80 -7.64 -8.32
N ASP A 14 17.00 -6.99 -9.47
CA ASP A 14 15.94 -6.56 -10.40
C ASP A 14 14.90 -7.65 -10.70
N ARG A 15 15.37 -8.88 -10.95
CA ARG A 15 14.51 -10.04 -11.29
C ARG A 15 13.58 -10.47 -10.14
N LEU A 16 13.88 -10.09 -8.90
CA LEU A 16 13.12 -10.47 -7.70
C LEU A 16 12.24 -9.34 -7.15
N ARG A 17 12.45 -8.09 -7.59
CA ARG A 17 11.74 -6.91 -7.06
C ARG A 17 10.22 -7.06 -7.09
N ASN A 18 9.69 -7.63 -8.18
CA ASN A 18 8.25 -7.77 -8.34
C ASN A 18 7.63 -8.78 -7.37
N GLU A 19 8.25 -9.94 -7.20
CA GLU A 19 7.79 -10.95 -6.25
C GLU A 19 7.92 -10.41 -4.82
N PHE A 20 9.06 -9.79 -4.52
CA PHE A 20 9.34 -9.19 -3.23
C PHE A 20 8.29 -8.16 -2.85
N TRP A 21 8.04 -7.16 -3.71
CA TRP A 21 7.11 -6.07 -3.40
C TRP A 21 5.68 -6.56 -3.23
N ARG A 22 5.24 -7.50 -4.09
CA ARG A 22 3.95 -8.18 -3.93
C ARG A 22 3.84 -8.91 -2.59
N ALA A 23 4.89 -9.62 -2.17
CA ALA A 23 4.88 -10.35 -0.92
C ALA A 23 4.75 -9.43 0.31
N ILE A 24 5.40 -8.25 0.27
CA ILE A 24 5.33 -7.25 1.33
C ILE A 24 3.91 -6.67 1.46
N LEU A 25 3.24 -6.37 0.35
CA LEU A 25 1.90 -5.77 0.35
C LEU A 25 0.76 -6.81 0.51
N LYS A 26 1.03 -8.08 0.20
CA LYS A 26 0.05 -9.19 0.21
C LYS A 26 -0.88 -9.28 1.42
N PRO A 27 -0.44 -9.01 2.67
CA PRO A 27 -1.36 -9.04 3.81
C PRO A 27 -2.53 -8.06 3.68
N MET A 28 -2.29 -6.89 3.06
CA MET A 28 -3.27 -5.83 2.88
C MET A 28 -3.89 -5.85 1.48
N TYR A 29 -3.08 -6.02 0.44
CA TYR A 29 -3.52 -5.89 -0.95
C TYR A 29 -2.81 -6.89 -1.87
N GLU A 30 -3.53 -7.36 -2.88
CA GLU A 30 -2.91 -7.86 -4.11
C GLU A 30 -2.61 -6.65 -5.01
N ILE A 31 -1.45 -6.64 -5.66
CA ILE A 31 -1.03 -5.53 -6.52
C ILE A 31 -0.70 -5.97 -7.94
N THR A 32 -1.02 -5.12 -8.91
CA THR A 32 -0.63 -5.27 -10.31
C THR A 32 0.00 -3.98 -10.83
N GLY A 33 0.93 -4.14 -11.78
CA GLY A 33 1.53 -3.02 -12.49
C GLY A 33 0.67 -2.59 -13.66
N ASP A 34 1.02 -1.46 -14.28
CA ASP A 34 0.25 -0.89 -15.39
C ASP A 34 0.53 -1.57 -16.75
N SER A 35 1.55 -2.43 -16.84
CA SER A 35 1.92 -3.18 -18.04
C SER A 35 2.52 -4.54 -17.70
N ASP A 36 2.70 -5.40 -18.70
CA ASP A 36 3.28 -6.74 -18.52
C ASP A 36 4.77 -6.70 -18.11
N ASP A 37 5.54 -5.79 -18.71
CA ASP A 37 6.97 -5.59 -18.40
C ASP A 37 7.21 -4.67 -17.18
N TYR A 38 6.19 -4.47 -16.35
CA TYR A 38 6.26 -3.53 -15.23
C TYR A 38 7.20 -4.02 -14.13
N GLN A 39 8.12 -3.17 -13.69
CA GLN A 39 8.96 -3.42 -12.52
C GLN A 39 8.53 -2.51 -11.37
N PHE A 40 8.16 -3.09 -10.23
CA PHE A 40 7.85 -2.33 -9.02
C PHE A 40 9.11 -1.69 -8.45
N SER A 41 8.97 -0.44 -8.02
CA SER A 41 9.98 0.29 -7.25
C SER A 41 9.31 1.00 -6.09
N GLY A 42 9.95 0.98 -4.93
CA GLY A 42 9.38 1.58 -3.73
C GLY A 42 10.15 1.26 -2.46
N SER A 43 9.78 1.96 -1.40
CA SER A 43 10.36 1.79 -0.08
C SER A 43 9.31 1.99 1.01
N ILE A 44 9.52 1.36 2.16
CA ILE A 44 8.74 1.51 3.38
C ILE A 44 9.72 1.74 4.53
N VAL A 45 9.49 2.78 5.31
CA VAL A 45 10.10 2.96 6.63
C VAL A 45 8.97 2.93 7.64
N ALA A 46 8.96 1.97 8.55
CA ALA A 46 7.88 1.77 9.50
C ALA A 46 8.40 1.64 10.92
N ARG A 47 7.62 2.11 11.90
CA ARG A 47 7.89 1.94 13.32
C ARG A 47 6.62 1.70 14.10
N SER A 48 6.72 0.91 15.17
CA SER A 48 5.60 0.68 16.09
C SER A 48 5.60 1.70 17.23
N ILE A 49 4.45 2.30 17.50
CA ILE A 49 4.17 3.13 18.66
C ILE A 49 3.01 2.50 19.41
N GLY A 50 3.32 1.76 20.48
CA GLY A 50 2.32 0.93 21.16
C GLY A 50 1.74 -0.12 20.20
N SER A 51 0.42 -0.10 20.01
CA SER A 51 -0.30 -0.99 19.09
C SER A 51 -0.46 -0.44 17.67
N ILE A 52 0.04 0.78 17.39
CA ILE A 52 -0.08 1.45 16.10
C ILE A 52 1.22 1.28 15.32
N GLN A 53 1.13 1.03 14.02
CA GLN A 53 2.26 1.02 13.12
C GLN A 53 2.21 2.27 12.24
N ILE A 54 3.20 3.15 12.38
CA ILE A 54 3.31 4.36 11.54
C ILE A 54 4.46 4.16 10.57
N GLY A 55 4.26 4.50 9.30
CA GLY A 55 5.33 4.44 8.32
C GLY A 55 5.17 5.41 7.15
N ALA A 56 6.30 5.68 6.50
CA ALA A 56 6.34 6.38 5.23
C ALA A 56 6.59 5.36 4.11
N THR A 57 5.81 5.45 3.04
CA THR A 57 5.93 4.59 1.86
C THR A 57 6.14 5.43 0.62
N SER A 58 7.04 5.01 -0.26
CA SER A 58 7.14 5.50 -1.64
C SER A 58 6.94 4.34 -2.62
N PHE A 59 6.36 4.62 -3.79
CA PHE A 59 6.12 3.61 -4.82
C PHE A 59 5.95 4.24 -6.20
N ASN A 60 6.23 3.46 -7.25
CA ASN A 60 5.74 3.77 -8.60
C ASN A 60 4.28 3.33 -8.77
N SER A 61 3.63 3.81 -9.85
CA SER A 61 2.20 3.61 -10.10
C SER A 61 1.80 2.14 -9.96
N GLN A 62 0.68 1.87 -9.28
CA GLN A 62 0.24 0.49 -9.11
C GLN A 62 -1.25 0.43 -8.78
N ARG A 63 -1.84 -0.70 -9.14
CA ARG A 63 -3.23 -1.03 -8.81
C ARG A 63 -3.26 -1.91 -7.58
N TYR A 64 -4.26 -1.67 -6.74
CA TYR A 64 -4.47 -2.40 -5.50
C TYR A 64 -5.84 -3.05 -5.52
N THR A 65 -5.88 -4.31 -5.11
CA THR A 65 -7.11 -5.07 -4.96
C THR A 65 -7.13 -5.73 -3.59
N ARG A 66 -8.20 -5.48 -2.83
CA ARG A 66 -8.54 -6.20 -1.61
C ARG A 66 -9.87 -6.89 -1.80
N ALA A 67 -9.83 -8.09 -2.37
CA ALA A 67 -11.03 -8.89 -2.62
C ALA A 67 -11.52 -9.61 -1.35
N ARG A 68 -12.80 -10.02 -1.33
CA ARG A 68 -13.42 -10.79 -0.23
C ARG A 68 -12.62 -12.03 0.18
N LYS A 69 -11.98 -12.69 -0.79
CA LYS A 69 -11.11 -13.85 -0.56
C LYS A 69 -9.88 -13.51 0.29
N LEU A 70 -9.28 -12.34 0.08
CA LEU A 70 -8.15 -11.86 0.87
C LEU A 70 -8.60 -11.45 2.28
N ILE A 71 -9.72 -10.74 2.38
CA ILE A 71 -10.31 -10.34 3.67
C ILE A 71 -10.52 -11.56 4.57
N ALA A 72 -11.19 -12.60 4.05
CA ALA A 72 -11.46 -13.84 4.78
C ALA A 72 -10.19 -14.60 5.23
N LYS A 73 -9.06 -14.45 4.52
CA LYS A 73 -7.80 -15.14 4.84
C LYS A 73 -6.86 -14.34 5.72
N SER A 74 -6.87 -13.01 5.61
CA SER A 74 -5.87 -12.14 6.24
C SER A 74 -6.07 -11.96 7.74
N GLY A 75 -7.32 -12.01 8.22
CA GLY A 75 -7.67 -11.69 9.61
C GLY A 75 -7.48 -10.21 9.99
N LEU A 76 -7.08 -9.35 9.05
CA LEU A 76 -6.90 -7.92 9.30
C LEU A 76 -8.26 -7.21 9.29
N ASN A 77 -8.54 -6.48 10.36
CA ASN A 77 -9.81 -5.79 10.61
C ASN A 77 -9.64 -4.38 11.20
N HIS A 78 -8.41 -3.84 11.18
CA HIS A 78 -8.14 -2.48 11.64
C HIS A 78 -8.32 -1.48 10.50
N TYR A 79 -8.45 -0.21 10.88
CA TYR A 79 -8.43 0.90 9.95
C TYR A 79 -6.99 1.31 9.64
N VAL A 80 -6.77 1.70 8.40
CA VAL A 80 -5.53 2.34 7.93
C VAL A 80 -5.83 3.80 7.66
N LEU A 81 -5.06 4.70 8.25
CA LEU A 81 -5.10 6.11 7.92
C LEU A 81 -3.92 6.44 7.00
N GLN A 82 -4.20 6.98 5.83
CA GLN A 82 -3.19 7.39 4.87
C GLN A 82 -3.28 8.86 4.53
N LEU A 83 -2.23 9.61 4.85
CA LEU A 83 -1.98 10.93 4.28
C LEU A 83 -1.30 10.79 2.93
N ILE A 84 -1.89 11.39 1.89
CA ILE A 84 -1.32 11.46 0.55
C ILE A 84 -0.23 12.53 0.53
N THR A 85 1.04 12.13 0.44
CA THR A 85 2.17 13.07 0.42
C THR A 85 2.76 13.33 -0.96
N GLY A 86 2.41 12.51 -1.96
CA GLY A 86 2.75 12.72 -3.37
C GLY A 86 2.00 11.75 -4.28
N GLY A 87 1.78 12.12 -5.54
CA GLY A 87 0.89 11.37 -6.44
C GLY A 87 -0.58 11.50 -6.05
N ASP A 88 -1.42 10.66 -6.64
CA ASP A 88 -2.85 10.58 -6.39
C ASP A 88 -3.32 9.15 -6.14
N LEU A 89 -4.55 9.01 -5.67
CA LEU A 89 -5.27 7.75 -5.46
C LEU A 89 -6.68 7.91 -6.00
N HIS A 90 -7.16 6.94 -6.76
CA HIS A 90 -8.57 6.86 -7.14
C HIS A 90 -9.05 5.42 -7.16
N GLY A 91 -10.33 5.18 -6.87
CA GLY A 91 -10.93 3.85 -6.97
C GLY A 91 -12.18 3.64 -6.14
N ASP A 92 -12.68 2.41 -6.18
CA ASP A 92 -13.81 1.94 -5.39
C ASP A 92 -13.37 1.41 -4.02
N PHE A 93 -13.94 1.98 -2.97
CA PHE A 93 -13.76 1.58 -1.59
C PHE A 93 -15.11 1.08 -1.06
N ASN A 94 -15.45 -0.16 -1.41
CA ASN A 94 -16.69 -0.83 -1.03
C ASN A 94 -17.95 -0.13 -1.55
N GLY A 95 -17.99 0.13 -2.86
CA GLY A 95 -19.09 0.81 -3.53
C GLY A 95 -19.03 2.34 -3.44
N VAL A 96 -17.98 2.89 -2.81
CA VAL A 96 -17.75 4.33 -2.71
C VAL A 96 -16.60 4.71 -3.63
N ASP A 97 -16.89 5.51 -4.64
CA ASP A 97 -15.86 6.11 -5.49
C ASP A 97 -15.09 7.17 -4.69
N VAL A 98 -13.78 7.01 -4.61
CA VAL A 98 -12.86 7.85 -3.85
C VAL A 98 -11.82 8.41 -4.80
N GLU A 99 -11.60 9.72 -4.74
CA GLU A 99 -10.45 10.38 -5.33
C GLU A 99 -9.73 11.17 -4.22
N ALA A 100 -8.41 11.01 -4.13
CA ALA A 100 -7.59 11.70 -3.15
C ALA A 100 -6.29 12.21 -3.79
N LYS A 101 -5.95 13.46 -3.51
CA LYS A 101 -4.75 14.15 -3.97
C LYS A 101 -3.84 14.47 -2.79
N GLN A 102 -2.67 15.02 -3.09
CA GLN A 102 -1.71 15.43 -2.08
C GLN A 102 -2.36 16.35 -1.04
N GLY A 103 -2.17 16.03 0.25
CA GLY A 103 -2.77 16.74 1.38
C GLY A 103 -4.03 16.07 1.94
N ASP A 104 -4.69 15.22 1.16
CA ASP A 104 -5.87 14.51 1.63
C ASP A 104 -5.50 13.34 2.56
N ILE A 105 -6.43 13.01 3.45
CA ILE A 105 -6.36 11.83 4.30
C ILE A 105 -7.44 10.85 3.89
N VAL A 106 -7.05 9.61 3.61
CA VAL A 106 -7.95 8.51 3.30
C VAL A 106 -7.98 7.55 4.49
N VAL A 107 -9.18 7.13 4.85
CA VAL A 107 -9.42 6.13 5.89
C VAL A 107 -9.90 4.86 5.22
N ILE A 108 -9.15 3.77 5.41
CA ILE A 108 -9.41 2.48 4.75
C ILE A 108 -9.74 1.44 5.80
N ASP A 109 -10.93 0.86 5.73
CA ASP A 109 -11.33 -0.28 6.56
C ASP A 109 -10.81 -1.58 5.92
N LEU A 110 -9.85 -2.26 6.56
CA LEU A 110 -9.32 -3.53 6.06
C LEU A 110 -10.33 -4.68 6.12
N SER A 111 -11.50 -4.51 6.73
CA SER A 111 -12.59 -5.49 6.64
C SER A 111 -13.42 -5.36 5.35
N GLN A 112 -13.17 -4.32 4.53
CA GLN A 112 -13.94 -4.01 3.33
C GLN A 112 -13.14 -4.22 2.04
N THR A 113 -13.86 -4.29 0.92
CA THR A 113 -13.24 -4.42 -0.40
C THR A 113 -12.67 -3.11 -0.91
N VAL A 114 -11.58 -3.19 -1.67
CA VAL A 114 -10.95 -2.05 -2.33
C VAL A 114 -10.51 -2.46 -3.73
N GLU A 115 -10.81 -1.61 -4.72
CA GLU A 115 -10.22 -1.65 -6.05
C GLU A 115 -9.75 -0.24 -6.40
N SER A 116 -8.44 -0.01 -6.43
CA SER A 116 -7.90 1.34 -6.63
C SER A 116 -6.64 1.35 -7.48
N HIS A 117 -6.31 2.53 -7.98
CA HIS A 117 -5.06 2.84 -8.64
C HIS A 117 -4.44 4.05 -7.96
N ALA A 118 -3.14 3.97 -7.68
CA ALA A 118 -2.35 5.09 -7.23
C ALA A 118 -1.27 5.39 -8.26
N SER A 119 -1.10 6.66 -8.63
CA SER A 119 0.08 7.07 -9.39
C SER A 119 1.34 7.04 -8.54
N ASN A 120 2.49 7.11 -9.20
CA ASN A 120 3.79 7.20 -8.54
C ASN A 120 3.79 8.30 -7.46
N GLY A 121 4.19 7.93 -6.25
CA GLY A 121 3.96 8.82 -5.14
C GLY A 121 4.43 8.29 -3.81
N SER A 122 3.94 8.95 -2.76
CA SER A 122 4.29 8.63 -1.39
C SER A 122 3.10 8.81 -0.44
N ARG A 123 3.15 8.10 0.68
CA ARG A 123 2.11 8.07 1.72
C ARG A 123 2.77 8.11 3.09
N ILE A 124 2.12 8.75 4.05
CA ILE A 124 2.30 8.45 5.48
C ILE A 124 1.11 7.59 5.91
N THR A 125 1.39 6.44 6.49
CA THR A 125 0.41 5.42 6.87
C THR A 125 0.45 5.20 8.38
N GLY A 126 -0.71 5.05 9.01
CA GLY A 126 -0.88 4.77 10.44
C GLY A 126 -2.02 3.80 10.72
#